data_AF-A0A2V3I5T5-F1
#
_entry.id   AF-A0A2V3I5T5-F1
#
_cell.length_a   1.000
_cell.length_b   1.000
_cell.length_c   1.000
_cell.angle_alpha   90.00
_cell.angle_beta   90.00
_cell.angle_gamma   90.00
#
_symmetry.space_group_name_H-M   'P 1'
#
loop_
_entity.id
_entity.type
_entity.pdbx_description
1 polymer ?
#
loop_
_entity_poly.entity_id
_entity_poly.type
_entity_poly.pdbx_seq_one_letter_code
_entity_poly.pdbx_strand_id
1 'polypeptide(L)'
;MKRQIRNYGLVRTLASHEHRELRAWSHTLVALFPPIVIAAFGFFFWGLANGGLNWPEFWDISYETVPMGWPRAGVHTLVSLIVLYNLIAWYGAAKGSSPCRTPKTVFLSSIATFALHWNYGMGVLRGWWRIFIGNSGLQIDDRVRG
;
A
#
# COMPACT_ATOMS: atom_id res chain seq x y z
N MET A 1 13.74 5.17 -11.60
CA MET A 1 13.21 4.08 -10.74
C MET A 1 11.69 4.12 -10.53
N LYS A 2 11.09 5.17 -9.94
CA LYS A 2 9.63 5.23 -9.67
C LYS A 2 8.73 4.93 -10.88
N ARG A 3 9.02 5.54 -12.05
CA ARG A 3 8.28 5.32 -13.31
C ARG A 3 8.42 3.88 -13.84
N GLN A 4 9.58 3.27 -13.67
CA GLN A 4 9.87 1.91 -14.13
C GLN A 4 9.07 0.86 -13.34
N ILE A 5 8.94 1.03 -12.02
CA ILE A 5 8.19 0.11 -11.16
C ILE A 5 6.69 0.22 -11.38
N ARG A 6 6.20 1.45 -11.56
CA ARG A 6 4.81 1.68 -11.94
C ARG A 6 4.49 1.06 -13.31
N ASN A 7 5.38 1.23 -14.29
CA ASN A 7 5.23 0.62 -15.61
C ASN A 7 5.32 -0.92 -15.53
N TYR A 8 6.18 -1.48 -14.67
CA TYR A 8 6.25 -2.93 -14.45
C TYR A 8 4.93 -3.49 -13.89
N GLY A 9 4.33 -2.81 -12.89
CA GLY A 9 3.01 -3.18 -12.38
C GLY A 9 1.91 -3.11 -13.46
N LEU A 10 1.94 -2.07 -14.30
CA LEU A 10 1.02 -1.92 -15.43
C LEU A 10 1.16 -3.03 -16.47
N VAL A 11 2.37 -3.23 -17.02
CA VAL A 11 2.65 -4.23 -18.07
C VAL A 11 2.30 -5.64 -17.59
N ARG A 12 2.67 -5.97 -16.36
CA ARG A 12 2.39 -7.30 -15.80
C ARG A 12 0.90 -7.55 -15.60
N THR A 13 0.13 -6.53 -15.28
CA THR A 13 -1.34 -6.63 -15.15
C THR A 13 -2.00 -6.94 -16.49
N LEU A 14 -1.52 -6.32 -17.57
CA LEU A 14 -1.98 -6.59 -18.93
C LEU A 14 -1.58 -8.01 -19.36
N ALA A 15 -0.33 -8.42 -19.13
CA ALA A 15 0.13 -9.77 -19.44
C ALA A 15 -0.59 -10.87 -18.63
N SER A 16 -0.91 -10.62 -17.35
CA SER A 16 -1.68 -11.56 -16.51
C SER A 16 -3.18 -11.60 -16.83
N HIS A 17 -3.69 -10.66 -17.61
CA HIS A 17 -5.04 -10.72 -18.17
C HIS A 17 -5.09 -11.69 -19.37
N GLU A 18 -4.03 -11.72 -20.15
CA GLU A 18 -3.86 -12.62 -21.30
C GLU A 18 -3.45 -14.04 -20.86
N HIS A 19 -2.55 -14.16 -19.87
CA HIS A 19 -2.09 -15.44 -19.31
C HIS A 19 -2.44 -15.56 -17.82
N ARG A 20 -3.52 -16.29 -17.51
CA ARG A 20 -4.04 -16.48 -16.13
C ARG A 20 -3.03 -17.15 -15.17
N GLU A 21 -2.06 -17.88 -15.70
CA GLU A 21 -1.02 -18.61 -14.95
C GLU A 21 0.00 -17.70 -14.23
N LEU A 22 0.11 -16.42 -14.61
CA LEU A 22 1.06 -15.47 -14.03
C LEU A 22 0.51 -14.73 -12.78
N ARG A 23 -0.73 -15.02 -12.38
CA ARG A 23 -1.44 -14.35 -11.28
C ARG A 23 -1.00 -14.89 -9.92
N ALA A 24 0.16 -14.46 -9.43
CA ALA A 24 0.60 -14.80 -8.07
C ALA A 24 -0.13 -13.97 -7.00
N TRP A 25 -0.53 -14.62 -5.90
CA TRP A 25 -1.28 -14.03 -4.78
C TRP A 25 -0.58 -12.82 -4.14
N SER A 26 0.75 -12.84 -4.09
CA SER A 26 1.57 -11.73 -3.57
C SER A 26 1.40 -10.44 -4.39
N HIS A 27 1.18 -10.55 -5.70
CA HIS A 27 0.98 -9.37 -6.55
C HIS A 27 -0.36 -8.70 -6.29
N THR A 28 -1.42 -9.48 -6.05
CA THR A 28 -2.73 -8.96 -5.65
C THR A 28 -2.65 -8.25 -4.31
N LEU A 29 -1.92 -8.81 -3.33
CA LEU A 29 -1.73 -8.19 -2.02
C LEU A 29 -1.00 -6.84 -2.10
N VAL A 30 0.07 -6.74 -2.89
CA VAL A 30 0.77 -5.46 -3.10
C VAL A 30 -0.09 -4.49 -3.91
N ALA A 31 -0.93 -4.98 -4.83
CA ALA A 31 -1.87 -4.15 -5.58
C ALA A 31 -2.97 -3.52 -4.71
N LEU A 32 -3.39 -4.21 -3.64
CA LEU A 32 -4.33 -3.69 -2.65
C LEU A 32 -3.72 -2.68 -1.68
N PHE A 33 -2.40 -2.49 -1.72
CA PHE A 33 -1.73 -1.57 -0.81
C PHE A 33 -2.25 -0.12 -0.90
N PRO A 34 -2.36 0.54 -2.08
CA PRO A 34 -2.89 1.90 -2.15
C PRO A 34 -4.34 2.04 -1.66
N PRO A 35 -5.29 1.16 -2.05
CA PRO A 35 -6.67 1.22 -1.53
C PRO A 35 -6.73 1.03 -0.01
N ILE A 36 -5.94 0.11 0.57
CA ILE A 36 -5.88 -0.08 2.02
C ILE A 36 -5.39 1.18 2.72
N VAL A 37 -4.33 1.81 2.21
CA VAL A 37 -3.80 3.06 2.77
C VAL A 37 -4.85 4.16 2.71
N ILE A 38 -5.52 4.35 1.57
CA ILE A 38 -6.58 5.36 1.40
C ILE A 38 -7.74 5.08 2.35
N ALA A 39 -8.19 3.83 2.46
CA ALA A 39 -9.27 3.44 3.37
C ALA A 39 -8.90 3.65 4.84
N ALA A 40 -7.65 3.37 5.23
CA ALA A 40 -7.17 3.62 6.58
C ALA A 40 -7.15 5.11 6.93
N PHE A 41 -6.73 5.98 5.99
CA PHE A 41 -6.85 7.43 6.17
C PHE A 41 -8.31 7.89 6.26
N GLY A 42 -9.19 7.38 5.39
CA GLY A 42 -10.61 7.70 5.44
C GLY A 42 -11.25 7.30 6.77
N PHE A 43 -10.96 6.09 7.25
CA PHE A 43 -11.47 5.58 8.51
C PHE A 43 -10.92 6.34 9.72
N PHE A 44 -9.67 6.78 9.65
CA PHE A 44 -9.06 7.66 10.65
C PHE A 44 -9.79 9.01 10.75
N PHE A 45 -9.96 9.72 9.64
CA PHE A 45 -10.65 11.02 9.65
C PHE A 45 -12.12 10.90 10.01
N TRP A 46 -12.78 9.82 9.56
CA TRP A 46 -14.13 9.50 10.02
C TRP A 46 -14.17 9.26 11.53
N GLY A 47 -13.22 8.50 12.08
CA GLY A 47 -13.10 8.29 13.52
C GLY A 47 -12.90 9.57 14.30
N LEU A 48 -12.02 10.46 13.82
CA LEU A 48 -11.81 11.79 14.40
C LEU A 48 -13.10 12.63 14.41
N ALA A 49 -13.82 12.68 13.28
CA ALA A 49 -15.04 13.45 13.15
C ALA A 49 -16.21 12.92 14.01
N ASN A 50 -16.15 11.67 14.46
CA ASN A 50 -17.20 11.01 15.24
C ASN A 50 -16.79 10.77 16.70
N GLY A 51 -15.88 11.58 17.25
CA GLY A 51 -15.51 11.52 18.67
C GLY A 51 -14.62 10.32 19.03
N GLY A 52 -13.87 9.77 18.08
CA GLY A 52 -12.91 8.70 18.32
C GLY A 52 -11.68 9.12 19.13
N LEU A 53 -11.52 10.42 19.40
CA LEU A 53 -10.58 11.00 20.35
C LEU A 53 -11.30 12.06 21.16
N ASN A 54 -10.91 12.18 22.42
CA ASN A 54 -11.31 13.31 23.23
C ASN A 54 -10.50 14.55 22.80
N TRP A 55 -11.17 15.65 22.46
CA TRP A 55 -10.50 16.90 22.13
C TRP A 55 -11.01 18.00 23.06
N PRO A 56 -10.14 18.82 23.68
CA PRO A 56 -8.69 18.94 23.41
C PRO A 56 -7.79 17.95 24.16
N GLU A 57 -8.28 17.20 25.16
CA GLU A 57 -7.48 16.24 25.93
C GLU A 57 -7.27 14.91 25.18
N PHE A 58 -6.61 14.96 24.02
CA PHE A 58 -6.40 13.80 23.14
C PHE A 58 -5.55 12.68 23.74
N TRP A 59 -4.90 12.93 24.87
CA TRP A 59 -4.20 11.92 25.67
C TRP A 59 -5.15 11.10 26.57
N ASP A 60 -6.35 11.58 26.84
CA ASP A 60 -7.36 10.84 27.58
C ASP A 60 -8.02 9.78 26.67
N ILE A 61 -7.46 8.58 26.75
CA ILE A 61 -7.94 7.37 26.07
C ILE A 61 -8.69 6.43 27.02
N SER A 62 -9.14 6.94 28.17
CA SER A 62 -9.94 6.15 29.11
C SER A 62 -11.22 5.65 28.42
N TYR A 63 -11.73 4.51 28.88
CA TYR A 63 -12.99 3.97 28.34
C TYR A 63 -14.22 4.77 28.80
N GLU A 64 -14.05 5.63 29.82
CA GLU A 64 -15.09 6.54 30.29
C GLU A 64 -15.25 7.71 29.33
N THR A 65 -14.13 8.35 28.95
CA THR A 65 -14.15 9.53 28.08
C THR A 65 -14.26 9.16 26.60
N VAL A 66 -13.61 8.08 26.17
CA VAL A 66 -13.68 7.57 24.79
C VAL A 66 -14.11 6.10 24.82
N PRO A 67 -15.42 5.81 24.80
CA PRO A 67 -15.92 4.43 24.82
C PRO A 67 -15.35 3.56 23.70
N MET A 68 -15.29 2.25 23.95
CA MET A 68 -14.89 1.32 22.91
C MET A 68 -15.96 1.28 21.81
N GLY A 69 -15.59 1.66 20.60
CA GLY A 69 -16.52 1.76 19.47
C GLY A 69 -15.81 2.00 18.14
N TRP A 70 -16.59 2.02 17.06
CA TRP A 70 -16.07 2.23 15.70
C TRP A 70 -15.26 3.52 15.52
N PRO A 71 -15.65 4.68 16.10
CA PRO A 71 -14.85 5.90 15.97
C PRO A 71 -13.46 5.76 16.58
N ARG A 72 -13.37 5.16 17.78
CA ARG A 72 -12.10 4.87 18.47
C ARG A 72 -11.24 3.90 17.65
N ALA A 73 -11.85 2.84 17.12
CA ALA A 73 -11.17 1.91 16.21
C ALA A 73 -10.63 2.64 14.97
N GLY A 74 -11.39 3.58 14.41
CA GLY A 74 -10.99 4.44 13.28
C GLY A 74 -9.68 5.15 13.52
N VAL A 75 -9.57 5.87 14.64
CA VAL A 75 -8.36 6.62 14.99
C VAL A 75 -7.16 5.68 15.21
N HIS A 76 -7.34 4.57 15.93
CA HIS A 76 -6.22 3.69 16.26
C HIS A 76 -5.78 2.78 15.11
N THR A 77 -6.65 2.47 14.14
CA THR A 77 -6.34 1.55 13.05
C THR A 77 -5.20 2.06 12.20
N LEU A 78 -5.25 3.33 11.78
CA LEU A 78 -4.20 3.92 10.94
C LEU A 78 -2.84 3.91 11.65
N VAL A 79 -2.80 4.32 12.92
CA VAL A 79 -1.56 4.35 13.72
C VAL A 79 -1.00 2.94 13.90
N SER A 80 -1.86 1.98 14.23
CA SER A 80 -1.47 0.57 14.38
C SER A 80 -0.90 0.00 13.09
N LEU A 81 -1.51 0.30 11.95
CA LEU A 81 -1.02 -0.13 10.64
C LEU A 81 0.33 0.49 10.29
N ILE A 82 0.55 1.77 10.60
CA ILE A 82 1.85 2.44 10.39
C ILE A 82 2.94 1.75 11.22
N VAL A 83 2.68 1.49 12.50
CA VAL A 83 3.64 0.82 13.38
C VAL A 83 3.94 -0.58 12.85
N LEU A 84 2.91 -1.38 12.58
CA LEU A 84 3.06 -2.73 12.05
C LEU A 84 3.86 -2.75 10.74
N TYR A 85 3.56 -1.84 9.82
CA TYR A 85 4.26 -1.72 8.55
C TYR A 85 5.76 -1.43 8.74
N ASN A 86 6.09 -0.48 9.63
CA ASN A 86 7.48 -0.17 9.93
C ASN A 86 8.19 -1.37 10.55
N LEU A 87 7.57 -2.08 11.49
CA LEU A 87 8.14 -3.28 12.11
C LEU A 87 8.43 -4.36 11.06
N ILE A 88 7.51 -4.61 10.13
CA ILE A 88 7.71 -5.59 9.05
C ILE A 88 8.85 -5.14 8.12
N ALA A 89 8.88 -3.87 7.72
CA ALA A 89 9.91 -3.34 6.83
C ALA A 89 11.30 -3.35 7.49
N TRP A 90 11.39 -3.00 8.77
CA TRP A 90 12.63 -3.05 9.53
C TRP A 90 13.09 -4.48 9.76
N TYR A 91 12.18 -5.40 10.08
CA TYR A 91 12.49 -6.82 10.20
C TYR A 91 13.05 -7.39 8.88
N GLY A 92 12.39 -7.10 7.76
CA GLY A 92 12.85 -7.53 6.43
C GLY A 92 14.22 -6.95 6.06
N ALA A 93 14.43 -5.66 6.32
CA ALA A 93 15.72 -5.00 6.07
C ALA A 93 16.83 -5.48 7.02
N ALA A 94 16.49 -5.79 8.27
CA ALA A 94 17.41 -6.33 9.25
C ALA A 94 17.82 -7.76 8.88
N LYS A 95 16.92 -8.61 8.39
CA LYS A 95 17.26 -9.99 7.98
C LYS A 95 17.83 -10.12 6.57
N GLY A 96 17.70 -9.09 5.74
CA GLY A 96 18.21 -9.10 4.36
C GLY A 96 19.74 -9.17 4.29
N SER A 97 20.25 -9.77 3.21
CA SER A 97 21.68 -9.96 2.94
C SER A 97 22.38 -8.70 2.38
N SER A 98 21.91 -7.50 2.72
CA SER A 98 22.45 -6.25 2.17
C SER A 98 23.89 -5.99 2.66
N PRO A 99 24.87 -5.81 1.74
CA PRO A 99 26.27 -5.56 2.12
C PRO A 99 26.48 -4.20 2.82
N CYS A 100 25.58 -3.23 2.61
CA CYS A 100 25.68 -1.88 3.18
C CYS A 100 24.70 -1.65 4.34
N ARG A 101 24.35 -2.70 5.10
CA ARG A 101 23.34 -2.64 6.17
C ARG A 101 23.84 -1.86 7.39
N THR A 102 23.26 -0.69 7.61
CA THR A 102 23.43 0.14 8.81
C THR A 102 22.06 0.42 9.48
N PRO A 103 22.02 0.78 10.78
CA PRO A 103 20.76 1.13 11.45
C PRO A 103 19.95 2.21 10.73
N LYS A 104 20.64 3.21 10.16
CA LYS A 104 20.02 4.26 9.34
C LYS A 104 19.35 3.71 8.07
N THR A 105 20.00 2.77 7.38
CA THR A 105 19.43 2.14 6.19
C THR A 105 18.26 1.21 6.52
N VAL A 106 18.27 0.56 7.69
CA VAL A 106 17.14 -0.23 8.18
C VAL A 106 15.97 0.69 8.51
N PHE A 107 16.20 1.79 9.22
CA PHE A 107 15.13 2.75 9.53
C PHE A 107 14.49 3.34 8.26
N LEU A 108 15.32 3.79 7.30
CA LEU A 108 14.86 4.35 6.03
C LEU A 108 14.25 3.31 5.09
N SER A 109 14.40 2.01 5.37
CA SER A 109 13.85 0.95 4.54
C SER A 109 12.34 1.04 4.44
N SER A 110 11.64 1.48 5.48
CA SER A 110 10.18 1.59 5.48
C SER A 110 9.69 2.62 4.47
N ILE A 111 10.37 3.77 4.33
CA ILE A 111 10.03 4.81 3.34
C ILE A 111 10.25 4.29 1.92
N ALA A 112 11.41 3.66 1.67
CA ALA A 112 11.72 3.09 0.37
C ALA A 112 10.71 2.00 -0.01
N THR A 113 10.46 1.07 0.92
CA THR A 113 9.51 -0.03 0.77
C THR A 113 8.10 0.51 0.52
N PHE A 114 7.69 1.55 1.23
CA PHE A 114 6.39 2.21 1.04
C PHE A 114 6.26 2.77 -0.37
N ALA A 115 7.27 3.52 -0.83
CA ALA A 115 7.27 4.08 -2.17
C ALA A 115 7.22 2.99 -3.26
N LEU A 116 7.87 1.84 -3.05
CA LEU A 116 7.82 0.71 -3.97
C LEU A 116 6.42 0.09 -4.03
N HIS A 117 5.83 -0.25 -2.89
CA HIS A 117 4.48 -0.82 -2.80
C HIS A 117 3.43 0.13 -3.39
N TRP A 118 3.52 1.41 -3.07
CA TRP A 118 2.62 2.44 -3.60
C TRP A 118 2.71 2.56 -5.12
N ASN A 119 3.92 2.73 -5.67
CA ASN A 119 4.08 2.91 -7.12
C ASN A 119 3.70 1.65 -7.90
N TYR A 120 4.02 0.46 -7.37
CA TYR A 120 3.61 -0.80 -7.97
C TYR A 120 2.09 -0.95 -7.96
N GLY A 121 1.45 -0.78 -6.80
CA GLY A 121 -0.01 -0.94 -6.67
C GLY A 121 -0.78 0.06 -7.52
N MET A 122 -0.35 1.33 -7.58
CA MET A 122 -0.92 2.32 -8.49
C MET A 122 -0.75 1.95 -9.96
N GLY A 123 0.32 1.24 -10.33
CA GLY A 123 0.52 0.69 -11.66
C GLY A 123 -0.48 -0.41 -12.01
N VAL A 124 -0.70 -1.34 -11.07
CA VAL A 124 -1.68 -2.44 -11.21
C VAL A 124 -3.11 -1.91 -11.29
N LEU A 125 -3.50 -1.00 -10.39
CA LEU A 125 -4.83 -0.37 -10.40
C LEU A 125 -5.12 0.35 -11.72
N ARG A 126 -4.12 1.06 -12.28
CA ARG A 126 -4.27 1.67 -13.61
C ARG A 126 -4.44 0.62 -14.71
N GLY A 127 -3.78 -0.53 -14.61
CA GLY A 127 -3.98 -1.65 -15.52
C GLY A 127 -5.40 -2.23 -15.43
N TRP A 128 -5.89 -2.49 -14.22
CA TRP A 128 -7.27 -2.93 -13.99
C TRP A 128 -8.29 -1.93 -14.50
N TRP A 129 -8.09 -0.64 -14.24
CA TRP A 129 -8.96 0.43 -14.71
C TRP A 129 -9.03 0.48 -16.26
N ARG A 130 -7.89 0.29 -16.93
CA ARG A 130 -7.83 0.22 -18.40
C ARG A 130 -8.58 -0.99 -18.98
N ILE A 131 -8.42 -2.15 -18.35
CA ILE A 131 -9.17 -3.37 -18.72
C ILE A 131 -10.66 -3.14 -18.51
N PHE A 132 -11.05 -2.57 -17.37
CA PHE A 132 -12.45 -2.29 -17.02
C PHE A 132 -13.13 -1.34 -18.02
N ILE A 133 -12.41 -0.31 -18.50
CA ILE A 133 -12.91 0.63 -19.50
C ILE A 133 -12.83 0.07 -20.94
N GLY A 134 -12.25 -1.12 -21.14
CA GLY A 134 -12.16 -1.77 -22.45
C GLY A 134 -11.02 -1.26 -23.35
N ASN A 135 -10.12 -0.43 -22.83
CA ASN A 135 -8.92 0.04 -23.54
C ASN A 135 -7.68 -0.63 -22.94
N SER A 136 -7.54 -1.94 -23.18
CA SER A 136 -6.43 -2.75 -22.67
C SER A 136 -5.06 -2.25 -23.15
N GLY A 137 -5.00 -1.50 -24.25
CA GLY A 137 -3.77 -0.84 -24.73
C GLY A 137 -2.61 -1.81 -24.92
N LEU A 138 -2.90 -3.08 -25.21
CA LEU A 138 -1.96 -4.16 -25.54
C LEU A 138 -1.31 -3.94 -26.92
N GLN A 139 -1.15 -2.70 -27.36
CA GLN A 139 -0.30 -2.34 -28.51
C GLN A 139 1.16 -2.12 -28.05
N ILE A 140 1.64 -2.96 -27.14
CA ILE A 140 3.07 -3.07 -26.81
C ILE A 140 3.53 -4.48 -27.20
N ASP A 141 3.20 -4.97 -28.41
CA ASP A 141 4.07 -5.90 -29.14
C ASP A 141 3.73 -6.20 -30.61
N ASP A 142 2.83 -5.45 -31.28
CA ASP A 142 2.74 -5.51 -32.75
C ASP A 142 3.86 -4.69 -33.41
N ARG A 143 5.10 -4.86 -32.94
CA ARG A 143 6.27 -4.49 -33.73
C ARG A 143 6.54 -5.68 -34.63
N VAL A 144 5.88 -5.68 -35.79
CA VAL A 144 6.20 -6.53 -36.94
C VAL A 144 7.72 -6.63 -37.04
N ARG A 145 8.25 -7.81 -36.73
CA ARG A 145 9.62 -8.19 -37.10
C ARG A 145 9.61 -8.40 -38.61
N GLY A 146 9.70 -7.30 -39.35
CA GLY A 146 10.08 -7.29 -40.76
C GLY A 146 11.60 -7.42 -40.88
#